data_AF-A0A7K1DL46-F1
#
_entry.id   AF-A0A7K1DL46-F1
#
_cell.length_a   1.000
_cell.length_b   1.000
_cell.length_c   1.000
_cell.angle_alpha   90.00
_cell.angle_beta   90.00
_cell.angle_gamma   90.00
#
_symmetry.space_group_name_H-M   'P 1'
#
loop_
_entity.id
_entity.type
_entity.pdbx_description
1 polymer ?
#
loop_
_entity_poly.entity_id
_entity_poly.type
_entity_poly.pdbx_seq_one_letter_code
_entity_poly.pdbx_strand_id
1 'polypeptide(L)'
;MRIGKLVVAGFISSIVMGAFASTPANAGVPSPTLPAECSTTIDDGESPLAQWAICATGDDWFDGNFLPQNATGAPDADGCDENGLWASFESDAIASITLRYDYARVPSEINVYQNDTQDAISLIEVSADEVVWTTVYTGDPSLATAGTCLEENLFDDILSVSVTSVESPISFVRITVDQTTDGWAEIDAVQLVGSVLPAPTTTTPPAPPTAEPNLTDLPTTGNNSSSTVVLSLMLILSGVFLVSRLRRRLS
;
A
#
# COMPACT_ATOMS: atom_id res chain seq x y z
N MET A 1 -30.89 -54.43 34.19
CA MET A 1 -31.64 -54.57 32.92
C MET A 1 -31.49 -53.22 32.20
N ARG A 2 -30.71 -53.00 31.13
CA ARG A 2 -29.89 -53.78 30.17
C ARG A 2 -28.59 -52.96 29.97
N ILE A 3 -27.39 -53.44 30.29
CA ILE A 3 -26.40 -54.10 29.41
C ILE A 3 -26.48 -53.70 27.93
N GLY A 4 -25.43 -53.02 27.46
CA GLY A 4 -25.05 -52.85 26.06
C GLY A 4 -23.57 -52.54 25.94
N LYS A 5 -22.73 -53.60 25.91
CA LYS A 5 -21.36 -53.58 25.36
C LYS A 5 -21.44 -53.19 23.87
N LEU A 6 -20.38 -52.65 23.26
CA LEU A 6 -19.51 -53.41 22.34
C LEU A 6 -18.49 -52.54 21.54
N VAL A 7 -17.23 -53.00 21.59
CA VAL A 7 -16.15 -53.04 20.57
C VAL A 7 -15.23 -51.84 20.29
N VAL A 8 -13.95 -52.16 20.58
CA VAL A 8 -12.68 -51.56 20.19
C VAL A 8 -12.38 -51.85 18.72
N ALA A 9 -11.87 -50.89 17.97
CA ALA A 9 -11.04 -51.17 16.80
C ALA A 9 -9.88 -50.17 16.75
N GLY A 10 -8.69 -50.66 17.09
CA GLY A 10 -7.45 -49.99 16.74
C GLY A 10 -7.13 -50.23 15.27
N PHE A 11 -6.61 -49.21 14.60
CA PHE A 11 -5.88 -49.37 13.35
C PHE A 11 -4.53 -48.68 13.47
N ILE A 12 -3.49 -49.50 13.36
CA ILE A 12 -2.11 -49.11 13.15
C ILE A 12 -1.96 -48.98 11.63
N SER A 13 -1.51 -47.85 11.09
CA SER A 13 -0.96 -47.84 9.73
C SER A 13 -0.01 -46.67 9.47
N SER A 14 1.27 -47.01 9.44
CA SER A 14 2.31 -46.56 8.50
C SER A 14 2.69 -45.08 8.45
N ILE A 15 3.83 -44.80 9.08
CA ILE A 15 4.79 -43.78 8.65
C ILE A 15 5.19 -44.09 7.20
N VAL A 16 4.87 -43.19 6.28
CA VAL A 16 5.47 -43.16 4.94
C VAL A 16 6.51 -42.04 4.96
N MET A 17 7.78 -42.44 5.08
CA MET A 17 8.92 -41.61 4.70
C MET A 17 8.91 -41.51 3.18
N GLY A 18 8.43 -40.40 2.65
CA GLY A 18 8.58 -40.03 1.23
C GLY A 18 9.64 -38.94 1.11
N ALA A 19 10.79 -39.29 0.56
CA ALA A 19 11.75 -38.33 0.01
C ALA A 19 11.27 -37.83 -1.37
N PHE A 20 12.01 -36.86 -1.95
CA PHE A 20 11.85 -36.20 -3.26
C PHE A 20 10.85 -35.02 -3.22
N ALA A 21 11.14 -33.79 -3.67
CA ALA A 21 12.26 -33.25 -4.41
C ALA A 21 12.35 -31.73 -4.18
N SER A 22 13.56 -31.18 -4.16
CA SER A 22 13.82 -29.75 -4.27
C SER A 22 13.70 -29.30 -5.73
N THR A 23 12.74 -28.42 -6.03
CA THR A 23 12.72 -27.59 -7.26
C THR A 23 11.82 -26.35 -7.06
N PRO A 24 11.94 -25.27 -7.85
CA PRO A 24 12.26 -23.93 -7.35
C PRO A 24 11.10 -22.92 -7.50
N ALA A 25 11.31 -21.75 -6.90
CA ALA A 25 10.78 -20.42 -7.26
C ALA A 25 9.34 -20.29 -7.80
N ASN A 26 8.55 -19.55 -7.01
CA ASN A 26 7.66 -18.49 -7.48
C ASN A 26 6.57 -18.89 -8.49
N ALA A 27 5.55 -19.61 -8.00
CA ALA A 27 4.23 -19.57 -8.63
C ALA A 27 3.40 -18.53 -7.88
N GLY A 28 3.08 -17.42 -8.57
CA GLY A 28 2.34 -16.30 -8.03
C GLY A 28 1.07 -16.75 -7.32
N VAL A 29 0.98 -16.39 -6.04
CA VAL A 29 -0.27 -16.40 -5.30
C VAL A 29 -1.22 -15.45 -6.04
N PRO A 30 -2.43 -15.85 -6.41
CA PRO A 30 -3.41 -14.91 -6.94
C PRO A 30 -3.67 -13.85 -5.86
N SER A 31 -3.34 -12.61 -6.18
CA SER A 31 -3.72 -11.44 -5.38
C SER A 31 -5.25 -11.50 -5.18
N PRO A 32 -5.76 -11.31 -3.95
CA PRO A 32 -7.20 -11.27 -3.72
C PRO A 32 -7.83 -10.25 -4.68
N THR A 33 -8.93 -10.63 -5.32
CA THR A 33 -9.60 -9.76 -6.29
C THR A 33 -10.26 -8.62 -5.53
N LEU A 34 -9.62 -7.46 -5.52
CA LEU A 34 -10.08 -6.24 -4.84
C LEU A 34 -11.46 -5.80 -5.38
N PRO A 35 -12.29 -5.14 -4.54
CA PRO A 35 -13.46 -4.43 -5.02
C PRO A 35 -13.08 -3.41 -6.10
N ALA A 36 -13.91 -3.26 -7.14
CA ALA A 36 -13.62 -2.38 -8.27
C ALA A 36 -13.37 -0.91 -7.87
N GLU A 37 -13.96 -0.49 -6.76
CA GLU A 37 -13.80 0.83 -6.12
C GLU A 37 -12.34 1.11 -5.68
N CYS A 38 -11.53 0.07 -5.45
CA CYS A 38 -10.12 0.21 -5.06
C CYS A 38 -9.14 0.26 -6.23
N SER A 39 -9.61 0.24 -7.48
CA SER A 39 -8.78 0.12 -8.68
C SER A 39 -8.30 1.46 -9.26
N THR A 40 -8.63 2.60 -8.64
CA THR A 40 -8.24 3.92 -9.15
C THR A 40 -6.91 4.40 -8.58
N THR A 41 -6.14 5.10 -9.41
CA THR A 41 -4.87 5.76 -9.10
C THR A 41 -5.05 7.26 -9.35
N ILE A 42 -5.05 8.09 -8.31
CA ILE A 42 -4.94 9.59 -8.28
C ILE A 42 -4.52 9.93 -6.82
N ASP A 43 -3.57 10.80 -6.44
CA ASP A 43 -3.17 12.16 -6.86
C ASP A 43 -1.64 12.38 -6.69
N ASP A 44 -1.02 13.19 -7.55
CA ASP A 44 0.42 13.53 -7.58
C ASP A 44 0.84 14.55 -6.49
N GLY A 45 -0.04 14.87 -5.53
CA GLY A 45 0.13 15.90 -4.50
C GLY A 45 0.79 15.42 -3.20
N GLU A 46 1.27 14.19 -3.16
CA GLU A 46 1.66 13.53 -1.92
C GLU A 46 3.12 13.80 -1.52
N SER A 47 3.35 14.06 -0.23
CA SER A 47 4.70 14.17 0.32
C SER A 47 5.45 12.85 0.08
N PRO A 48 6.74 12.86 -0.32
CA PRO A 48 7.50 11.63 -0.51
C PRO A 48 7.63 10.78 0.76
N LEU A 49 7.13 11.23 1.91
CA LEU A 49 7.20 10.57 3.21
C LEU A 49 5.84 10.28 3.86
N ALA A 50 4.73 10.89 3.43
CA ALA A 50 3.44 10.73 4.09
C ALA A 50 2.35 10.62 3.04
N GLN A 51 1.45 9.65 3.22
CA GLN A 51 0.40 9.34 2.28
C GLN A 51 -0.95 9.12 2.91
N TRP A 52 -2.00 9.44 2.17
CA TRP A 52 -3.38 9.18 2.56
C TRP A 52 -3.84 7.83 2.02
N ALA A 53 -4.80 7.21 2.71
CA ALA A 53 -5.44 6.02 2.16
C ALA A 53 -6.15 6.40 0.84
N ILE A 54 -6.06 5.52 -0.16
CA ILE A 54 -6.71 5.72 -1.47
C ILE A 54 -7.86 4.73 -1.72
N CYS A 55 -8.02 3.77 -0.82
CA CYS A 55 -9.22 2.94 -0.75
C CYS A 55 -9.45 2.49 0.68
N ALA A 56 -10.70 2.17 1.00
CA ALA A 56 -11.06 1.53 2.23
C ALA A 56 -12.25 0.58 2.06
N THR A 57 -12.31 -0.43 2.92
CA THR A 57 -13.39 -1.41 3.05
C THR A 57 -13.68 -1.65 4.53
N GLY A 58 -14.95 -1.72 4.92
CA GLY A 58 -15.35 -2.06 6.29
C GLY A 58 -15.87 -3.50 6.39
N ASP A 59 -15.86 -4.07 7.59
CA ASP A 59 -16.66 -5.26 7.92
C ASP A 59 -18.10 -4.93 8.34
N ASP A 60 -18.29 -3.71 8.85
CA ASP A 60 -19.56 -3.11 9.26
C ASP A 60 -19.52 -1.59 9.00
N TRP A 61 -20.64 -1.02 8.57
CA TRP A 61 -20.77 0.43 8.37
C TRP A 61 -22.22 0.89 8.30
N PHE A 62 -22.46 2.15 8.65
CA PHE A 62 -23.77 2.76 8.51
C PHE A 62 -24.06 3.07 7.04
N ASP A 63 -24.96 2.29 6.45
CA ASP A 63 -25.34 2.42 5.03
C ASP A 63 -25.89 3.84 4.76
N GLY A 64 -25.35 4.52 3.75
CA GLY A 64 -25.68 5.90 3.44
C GLY A 64 -24.47 6.81 3.40
N ASN A 65 -24.32 7.69 4.40
CA ASN A 65 -23.34 8.78 4.40
C ASN A 65 -22.05 8.46 5.18
N PHE A 66 -21.95 7.30 5.83
CA PHE A 66 -20.79 6.91 6.65
C PHE A 66 -20.02 5.72 6.06
N LEU A 67 -19.68 5.84 4.78
CA LEU A 67 -19.09 4.75 4.02
C LEU A 67 -17.61 4.59 4.35
N PRO A 68 -17.03 3.38 4.22
CA PRO A 68 -15.58 3.19 4.39
C PRO A 68 -14.75 4.15 3.52
N GLN A 69 -15.21 4.46 2.31
CA GLN A 69 -14.50 5.35 1.39
C GLN A 69 -14.34 6.78 1.90
N ASN A 70 -15.15 7.19 2.88
CA ASN A 70 -15.00 8.49 3.51
C ASN A 70 -13.70 8.61 4.29
N ALA A 71 -13.16 7.50 4.83
CA ALA A 71 -11.87 7.49 5.54
C ALA A 71 -10.63 7.59 4.62
N THR A 72 -10.81 8.01 3.36
CA THR A 72 -9.75 8.08 2.34
C THR A 72 -9.47 9.52 1.93
N GLY A 73 -8.26 9.78 1.44
CA GLY A 73 -7.82 11.15 1.18
C GLY A 73 -7.43 11.90 2.46
N ALA A 74 -7.27 13.21 2.32
CA ALA A 74 -6.98 14.08 3.44
C ALA A 74 -8.27 14.36 4.25
N PRO A 75 -8.16 14.65 5.57
CA PRO A 75 -9.27 15.10 6.40
C PRO A 75 -10.14 16.13 5.69
N ASP A 76 -11.42 15.81 5.50
CA ASP A 76 -12.36 16.68 4.78
C ASP A 76 -13.75 16.78 5.41
N ALA A 77 -13.94 16.21 6.60
CA ALA A 77 -15.15 16.36 7.38
C ALA A 77 -15.50 17.83 7.64
N ASP A 78 -16.75 18.21 7.33
CA ASP A 78 -17.30 19.55 7.57
C ASP A 78 -17.69 19.78 9.05
N GLY A 79 -17.69 18.71 9.86
CA GLY A 79 -18.02 18.69 11.28
C GLY A 79 -17.69 17.34 11.92
N CYS A 80 -17.90 17.22 13.24
CA CYS A 80 -17.53 16.04 14.02
C CYS A 80 -18.54 14.88 13.98
N ASP A 81 -19.75 15.10 13.49
CA ASP A 81 -20.87 14.14 13.38
C ASP A 81 -21.67 14.53 12.14
N GLU A 82 -20.99 14.47 10.99
CA GLU A 82 -21.55 14.84 9.69
C GLU A 82 -21.15 13.83 8.61
N ASN A 83 -21.72 14.01 7.42
CA ASN A 83 -21.36 13.19 6.26
C ASN A 83 -19.88 13.38 5.92
N GLY A 84 -19.24 12.34 5.37
CA GLY A 84 -17.81 12.39 5.05
C GLY A 84 -16.94 11.71 6.09
N LEU A 85 -17.54 11.03 7.06
CA LEU A 85 -16.84 10.21 8.06
C LEU A 85 -17.10 8.72 7.79
N TRP A 86 -16.23 7.81 8.21
CA TRP A 86 -16.59 6.39 8.36
C TRP A 86 -17.13 6.14 9.76
N ALA A 87 -18.13 5.28 9.86
CA ALA A 87 -18.67 4.81 11.12
C ALA A 87 -19.28 3.40 10.95
N SER A 88 -19.36 2.60 12.01
CA SER A 88 -19.94 1.24 12.02
C SER A 88 -21.47 1.26 11.78
N PHE A 89 -22.22 0.15 11.83
CA PHE A 89 -23.69 0.24 11.69
C PHE A 89 -24.38 0.57 13.02
N GLU A 90 -23.90 -0.01 14.12
CA GLU A 90 -24.46 0.16 15.46
C GLU A 90 -23.45 0.83 16.38
N SER A 91 -23.92 1.76 17.22
CA SER A 91 -23.10 2.51 18.17
C SER A 91 -22.46 1.67 19.28
N ASP A 92 -22.81 0.39 19.41
CA ASP A 92 -22.32 -0.52 20.45
C ASP A 92 -21.53 -1.73 19.90
N ALA A 93 -21.13 -1.66 18.62
CA ALA A 93 -20.42 -2.72 17.92
C ALA A 93 -18.90 -2.73 18.19
N ILE A 94 -18.27 -3.85 17.81
CA ILE A 94 -16.85 -3.88 17.49
C ILE A 94 -16.78 -3.98 15.97
N ALA A 95 -16.15 -3.00 15.34
CA ALA A 95 -16.11 -2.88 13.89
C ALA A 95 -14.69 -2.55 13.41
N SER A 96 -14.41 -2.86 12.15
CA SER A 96 -13.11 -2.60 11.55
C SER A 96 -13.21 -2.03 10.15
N ILE A 97 -12.26 -1.14 9.87
CA ILE A 97 -12.01 -0.58 8.55
C ILE A 97 -10.60 -0.94 8.10
N THR A 98 -10.49 -1.46 6.88
CA THR A 98 -9.23 -1.79 6.21
C THR A 98 -8.96 -0.76 5.13
N LEU A 99 -7.81 -0.12 5.19
CA LEU A 99 -7.37 0.96 4.31
C LEU A 99 -6.20 0.50 3.45
N ARG A 100 -6.18 0.93 2.19
CA ARG A 100 -5.13 0.66 1.22
C ARG A 100 -4.44 1.94 0.80
N TYR A 101 -3.12 1.85 0.65
CA TYR A 101 -2.25 2.94 0.20
C TYR A 101 -1.72 2.67 -1.21
N ASP A 102 -1.30 3.74 -1.90
CA ASP A 102 -0.77 3.63 -3.27
C ASP A 102 0.65 3.06 -3.27
N TYR A 103 1.50 3.58 -2.37
CA TYR A 103 2.90 3.19 -2.29
C TYR A 103 3.15 2.30 -1.08
N ALA A 104 3.80 1.16 -1.28
CA ALA A 104 4.26 0.36 -0.15
C ALA A 104 5.38 1.11 0.61
N ARG A 105 5.23 1.31 1.93
CA ARG A 105 6.18 2.06 2.78
C ARG A 105 6.58 1.27 4.01
N VAL A 106 7.83 1.42 4.44
CA VAL A 106 8.23 1.01 5.80
C VAL A 106 7.65 2.05 6.76
N PRO A 107 6.65 1.69 7.58
CA PRO A 107 5.91 2.64 8.40
C PRO A 107 6.80 3.18 9.52
N SER A 108 6.74 4.49 9.74
CA SER A 108 7.31 5.15 10.92
C SER A 108 6.24 5.73 11.83
N GLU A 109 5.09 6.12 11.26
CA GLU A 109 3.96 6.66 12.01
C GLU A 109 2.65 6.41 11.26
N ILE A 110 1.57 6.20 12.00
CA ILE A 110 0.20 6.16 11.49
C ILE A 110 -0.61 7.19 12.27
N ASN A 111 -1.29 8.08 11.55
CA ASN A 111 -2.15 9.10 12.14
C ASN A 111 -3.61 8.79 11.79
N VAL A 112 -4.45 8.63 12.80
CA VAL A 112 -5.89 8.40 12.64
C VAL A 112 -6.63 9.65 13.11
N TYR A 113 -7.42 10.24 12.22
CA TYR A 113 -8.24 11.41 12.52
C TYR A 113 -9.60 10.92 13.02
N GLN A 114 -9.86 11.16 14.31
CA GLN A 114 -11.01 10.63 15.05
C GLN A 114 -12.04 11.71 15.29
N ASN A 115 -13.31 11.33 15.16
CA ASN A 115 -14.49 12.17 15.31
C ASN A 115 -15.51 11.46 16.24
N ASP A 116 -16.35 12.25 16.91
CA ASP A 116 -17.38 11.87 17.90
C ASP A 116 -16.90 11.18 19.18
N THR A 117 -15.94 10.24 19.11
CA THR A 117 -15.38 9.55 20.28
C THR A 117 -13.86 9.40 20.17
N GLN A 118 -13.16 9.88 21.19
CA GLN A 118 -11.71 9.72 21.33
C GLN A 118 -11.39 8.38 22.02
N ASP A 119 -10.24 7.79 21.71
CA ASP A 119 -9.72 6.56 22.33
C ASP A 119 -10.59 5.28 22.15
N ALA A 120 -11.55 5.29 21.22
CA ALA A 120 -12.36 4.11 20.89
C ALA A 120 -11.60 3.06 20.04
N ILE A 121 -10.43 3.40 19.50
CA ILE A 121 -9.59 2.49 18.71
C ILE A 121 -8.96 1.44 19.62
N SER A 122 -9.36 0.19 19.46
CA SER A 122 -8.85 -0.94 20.24
C SER A 122 -7.60 -1.57 19.62
N LEU A 123 -7.48 -1.59 18.29
CA LEU A 123 -6.33 -2.14 17.57
C LEU A 123 -6.01 -1.35 16.31
N ILE A 124 -4.70 -1.21 16.03
CA ILE A 124 -4.21 -0.91 14.69
C ILE A 124 -3.25 -2.02 14.25
N GLU A 125 -3.52 -2.57 13.08
CA GLU A 125 -2.74 -3.62 12.46
C GLU A 125 -2.27 -3.18 11.07
N VAL A 126 -1.12 -3.70 10.63
CA VAL A 126 -0.58 -3.42 9.31
C VAL A 126 -0.31 -4.70 8.54
N SER A 127 -0.39 -4.61 7.21
CA SER A 127 -0.10 -5.74 6.32
C SER A 127 0.52 -5.28 5.00
N ALA A 128 1.34 -6.15 4.43
CA ALA A 128 1.84 -5.99 3.06
C ALA A 128 0.86 -6.56 2.02
N ASP A 129 0.03 -7.53 2.39
CA ASP A 129 -0.73 -8.39 1.47
C ASP A 129 -2.18 -8.69 1.89
N GLU A 130 -2.66 -8.08 2.98
CA GLU A 130 -3.95 -8.35 3.65
C GLU A 130 -4.10 -9.77 4.23
N VAL A 131 -3.08 -10.62 4.14
CA VAL A 131 -3.13 -12.00 4.65
C VAL A 131 -2.51 -12.09 6.03
N VAL A 132 -1.32 -11.52 6.18
CA VAL A 132 -0.60 -11.52 7.47
C VAL A 132 -0.67 -10.14 8.08
N TRP A 133 -1.26 -10.06 9.27
CA TRP A 133 -1.46 -8.81 10.01
C TRP A 133 -0.49 -8.74 11.19
N THR A 134 0.14 -7.59 11.35
CA THR A 134 1.01 -7.28 12.50
C THR A 134 0.39 -6.15 13.30
N THR A 135 0.08 -6.41 14.57
CA THR A 135 -0.41 -5.38 15.49
C THR A 135 0.69 -4.37 15.80
N VAL A 136 0.41 -3.09 15.59
CA VAL A 136 1.32 -1.96 15.88
C VAL A 136 0.80 -1.06 17.00
N TYR A 137 -0.48 -1.19 17.34
CA TYR A 137 -1.10 -0.47 18.45
C TYR A 137 -2.19 -1.31 19.10
N THR A 138 -2.34 -1.14 20.42
CA THR A 138 -3.45 -1.66 21.22
C THR A 138 -3.91 -0.54 22.14
N GLY A 139 -5.18 -0.17 22.03
CA GLY A 139 -5.83 0.83 22.88
C GLY A 139 -6.63 0.18 24.01
N ASP A 140 -7.11 0.99 24.95
CA ASP A 140 -8.05 0.59 26.00
C ASP A 140 -9.36 1.38 25.81
N PRO A 141 -10.35 0.80 25.10
CA PRO A 141 -11.63 1.46 24.80
C PRO A 141 -12.44 1.84 26.04
N SER A 142 -12.12 1.29 27.23
CA SER A 142 -12.76 1.72 28.47
C SER A 142 -12.35 3.12 28.93
N LEU A 143 -11.34 3.70 28.27
CA LEU A 143 -10.90 5.09 28.45
C LEU A 143 -11.49 6.02 27.38
N ALA A 144 -12.30 5.49 26.45
CA ALA A 144 -12.93 6.30 25.43
C ALA A 144 -13.74 7.43 26.08
N THR A 145 -13.71 8.58 25.42
CA THR A 145 -14.39 9.78 25.91
C THR A 145 -15.08 10.45 24.74
N ALA A 146 -16.33 10.87 24.96
CA ALA A 146 -17.07 11.65 23.98
C ALA A 146 -16.24 12.86 23.53
N GLY A 147 -16.18 13.04 22.22
CA GLY A 147 -15.64 14.17 21.53
C GLY A 147 -16.30 15.47 21.98
N THR A 148 -15.59 16.57 21.76
CA THR A 148 -16.06 17.90 22.12
C THR A 148 -16.75 18.60 20.98
N CYS A 149 -16.56 18.14 19.74
CA CYS A 149 -17.25 18.65 18.57
C CYS A 149 -17.17 20.17 18.44
N LEU A 150 -16.02 20.74 18.83
CA LEU A 150 -15.87 22.19 18.83
C LEU A 150 -15.83 22.66 17.38
N GLU A 151 -16.77 23.53 16.99
CA GLU A 151 -16.95 24.06 15.63
C GLU A 151 -15.66 24.63 14.98
N GLU A 152 -14.60 24.86 15.76
CA GLU A 152 -13.31 25.36 15.29
C GLU A 152 -12.35 24.27 14.77
N ASN A 153 -12.66 22.98 15.00
CA ASN A 153 -11.84 21.84 14.56
C ASN A 153 -12.66 20.89 13.66
N LEU A 154 -12.04 20.39 12.59
CA LEU A 154 -12.66 19.42 11.66
C LEU A 154 -12.68 17.98 12.23
N PHE A 155 -11.93 17.73 13.30
CA PHE A 155 -11.82 16.44 14.00
C PHE A 155 -11.63 16.68 15.49
N ASP A 156 -11.98 15.68 16.32
CA ASP A 156 -11.86 15.77 17.78
C ASP A 156 -10.46 15.46 18.28
N ASP A 157 -9.79 14.50 17.65
CA ASP A 157 -8.43 14.10 18.02
C ASP A 157 -7.65 13.47 16.85
N ILE A 158 -6.33 13.44 16.96
CA ILE A 158 -5.45 12.65 16.10
C ILE A 158 -4.72 11.62 16.96
N LEU A 159 -5.05 10.35 16.78
CA LEU A 159 -4.25 9.27 17.34
C LEU A 159 -3.00 9.06 16.48
N SER A 160 -1.85 9.54 16.96
CA SER A 160 -0.53 9.33 16.35
C SER A 160 0.19 8.13 16.95
N VAL A 161 0.30 7.04 16.18
CA VAL A 161 1.02 5.82 16.56
C VAL A 161 2.39 5.78 15.92
N SER A 162 3.45 5.85 16.74
CA SER A 162 4.82 5.59 16.28
C SER A 162 5.06 4.11 16.03
N VAL A 163 5.45 3.74 14.80
CA VAL A 163 5.67 2.35 14.39
C VAL A 163 7.17 2.06 14.34
N THR A 164 7.63 1.14 15.19
CA THR A 164 9.05 0.72 15.25
C THR A 164 9.27 -0.79 15.12
N SER A 165 8.18 -1.57 15.16
CA SER A 165 8.21 -3.04 15.11
C SER A 165 8.20 -3.61 13.68
N VAL A 166 8.01 -2.77 12.67
CA VAL A 166 7.80 -3.18 11.27
C VAL A 166 8.87 -2.57 10.38
N GLU A 167 9.79 -3.41 9.89
CA GLU A 167 10.92 -2.99 9.04
C GLU A 167 10.68 -3.28 7.54
N SER A 168 9.56 -3.92 7.20
CA SER A 168 9.16 -4.25 5.82
C SER A 168 8.10 -3.27 5.29
N PRO A 169 8.05 -3.02 3.98
CA PRO A 169 7.01 -2.21 3.38
C PRO A 169 5.61 -2.81 3.59
N ILE A 170 4.65 -1.97 3.97
CA ILE A 170 3.23 -2.29 4.10
C ILE A 170 2.43 -1.46 3.10
N SER A 171 1.26 -1.99 2.72
CA SER A 171 0.32 -1.30 1.81
C SER A 171 -1.07 -1.18 2.43
N PHE A 172 -1.28 -1.79 3.59
CA PHE A 172 -2.58 -1.89 4.24
C PHE A 172 -2.48 -1.57 5.73
N VAL A 173 -3.48 -0.85 6.22
CA VAL A 173 -3.70 -0.58 7.65
C VAL A 173 -5.12 -1.03 7.97
N ARG A 174 -5.32 -1.74 9.07
CA ARG A 174 -6.64 -2.07 9.61
C ARG A 174 -6.79 -1.41 10.97
N ILE A 175 -7.89 -0.69 11.14
CA ILE A 175 -8.27 -0.05 12.39
C ILE A 175 -9.49 -0.80 12.91
N THR A 176 -9.43 -1.20 14.18
CA THR A 176 -10.56 -1.78 14.89
C THR A 176 -11.02 -0.79 15.96
N VAL A 177 -12.30 -0.45 15.95
CA VAL A 177 -12.95 0.33 17.00
C VAL A 177 -13.76 -0.62 17.88
N ASP A 178 -13.75 -0.38 19.18
CA ASP A 178 -14.61 -1.06 20.15
C ASP A 178 -15.39 0.00 20.90
N GLN A 179 -16.67 0.11 20.57
CA GLN A 179 -17.61 1.08 21.12
C GLN A 179 -18.63 0.39 22.03
N THR A 180 -18.27 -0.75 22.62
CA THR A 180 -19.18 -1.44 23.55
C THR A 180 -19.43 -0.66 24.86
N THR A 181 -18.64 0.37 25.13
CA THR A 181 -18.71 1.19 26.35
C THR A 181 -19.05 2.66 26.12
N ASP A 182 -18.86 3.17 24.90
CA ASP A 182 -19.04 4.58 24.53
C ASP A 182 -19.78 4.69 23.19
N GLY A 183 -20.14 5.91 22.77
CA GLY A 183 -20.98 6.17 21.61
C GLY A 183 -20.33 5.85 20.26
N TRP A 184 -20.79 6.52 19.21
CA TRP A 184 -20.25 6.31 17.87
C TRP A 184 -18.77 6.71 17.82
N ALA A 185 -17.95 5.83 17.26
CA ALA A 185 -16.58 6.16 16.90
C ALA A 185 -16.50 6.39 15.40
N GLU A 186 -16.03 7.57 15.00
CA GLU A 186 -16.01 7.99 13.62
C GLU A 186 -14.58 8.28 13.15
N ILE A 187 -14.28 7.94 11.90
CA ILE A 187 -12.94 8.11 11.32
C ILE A 187 -13.05 8.94 10.03
N ASP A 188 -12.40 10.09 10.04
CA ASP A 188 -12.34 11.02 8.90
C ASP A 188 -11.26 10.63 7.90
N ALA A 189 -10.04 10.35 8.39
CA ALA A 189 -8.93 10.01 7.51
C ALA A 189 -7.84 9.23 8.23
N VAL A 190 -7.03 8.50 7.45
CA VAL A 190 -5.87 7.77 7.96
C VAL A 190 -4.63 8.04 7.12
N GLN A 191 -3.61 8.59 7.78
CA GLN A 191 -2.32 8.87 7.18
C GLN A 191 -1.31 7.77 7.51
N LEU A 192 -0.54 7.35 6.50
CA LEU A 192 0.63 6.51 6.65
C LEU A 192 1.89 7.31 6.37
N VAL A 193 2.73 7.45 7.38
CA VAL A 193 4.05 8.09 7.26
C VAL A 193 5.12 7.01 7.23
N GLY A 194 6.04 7.10 6.28
CA GLY A 194 7.09 6.12 6.15
C GLY A 194 8.04 6.36 4.97
N SER A 195 9.08 5.55 4.93
CA SER A 195 10.11 5.60 3.89
C SER A 195 9.91 4.50 2.85
N VAL A 196 10.40 4.74 1.64
CA VAL A 196 10.63 3.66 0.67
C VAL A 196 11.91 2.92 1.05
N LEU A 197 11.92 1.59 0.95
CA LEU A 197 13.18 0.86 1.09
C LEU A 197 14.17 1.40 0.05
N PRO A 198 15.41 1.74 0.44
CA PRO A 198 16.43 2.06 -0.55
C PRO A 198 16.58 0.84 -1.46
N ALA A 199 16.58 1.07 -2.78
CA ALA A 199 16.89 0.01 -3.73
C ALA A 199 18.19 -0.66 -3.28
N PRO A 200 18.28 -2.00 -3.29
CA PRO A 200 19.53 -2.67 -2.96
C PRO A 200 20.60 -2.04 -3.84
N THR A 201 21.62 -1.45 -3.23
CA THR A 201 22.73 -0.88 -3.98
C THR A 201 23.31 -2.01 -4.80
N THR A 202 23.07 -1.98 -6.12
CA THR A 202 23.85 -2.77 -7.04
C THR A 202 25.25 -2.20 -6.95
N THR A 203 26.04 -2.74 -6.03
CA THR A 203 27.48 -2.58 -6.02
C THR A 203 27.94 -3.22 -7.31
N THR A 204 27.96 -2.44 -8.39
CA THR A 204 28.67 -2.80 -9.62
C THR A 204 30.07 -3.20 -9.15
N PRO A 205 30.48 -4.47 -9.31
CA PRO A 205 31.84 -4.86 -9.00
C PRO A 205 32.77 -3.86 -9.67
N PRO A 206 33.80 -3.32 -8.97
CA PRO A 206 34.71 -2.38 -9.58
C PRO A 206 35.16 -2.97 -10.91
N ALA A 207 34.95 -2.21 -11.99
CA ALA A 207 35.38 -2.63 -13.30
C ALA A 207 36.83 -3.10 -13.18
N PRO A 208 37.17 -4.32 -13.66
CA PRO A 208 38.56 -4.75 -13.65
C PRO A 208 39.39 -3.62 -14.28
N PRO A 209 40.53 -3.23 -13.68
CA PRO A 209 41.29 -2.09 -14.14
C PRO A 209 41.52 -2.24 -15.64
N THR A 210 40.94 -1.32 -16.42
CA THR A 210 41.25 -1.19 -17.83
C THR A 210 42.75 -0.95 -17.88
N ALA A 211 43.51 -1.97 -18.26
CA ALA A 211 44.91 -1.78 -18.60
C ALA A 211 44.93 -0.77 -19.76
N GLU A 212 45.34 0.46 -19.46
CA GLU A 212 45.70 1.40 -20.52
C GLU A 212 46.71 0.68 -21.43
N PRO A 213 46.49 0.62 -22.75
CA PRO A 213 47.54 0.20 -23.65
C PRO A 213 48.70 1.19 -23.48
N ASN A 214 49.78 0.70 -22.89
CA ASN A 214 51.02 1.46 -22.71
C ASN A 214 51.48 1.94 -24.09
N LEU A 215 51.43 3.25 -24.30
CA LEU A 215 51.63 3.93 -25.59
C LEU A 215 53.13 4.02 -25.98
N THR A 216 53.97 3.11 -25.50
CA THR A 216 55.43 3.14 -25.73
C THR A 216 55.91 2.31 -26.93
N ASP A 217 55.04 1.57 -27.62
CA ASP A 217 55.41 0.84 -28.85
C ASP A 217 54.80 1.44 -30.12
N LEU A 218 55.05 2.74 -30.38
CA LEU A 218 54.77 3.33 -31.69
C LEU A 218 56.09 3.66 -32.43
N PRO A 219 56.41 2.99 -33.56
CA PRO A 219 57.57 3.34 -34.36
C PRO A 219 57.39 4.73 -34.99
N THR A 220 58.43 5.54 -34.82
CA THR A 220 58.60 6.86 -35.44
C THR A 220 58.71 6.75 -36.96
N THR A 221 57.62 7.06 -37.66
CA THR A 221 57.63 7.66 -39.01
C THR A 221 56.42 8.58 -39.06
N GLY A 222 56.59 9.90 -38.90
CA GLY A 222 56.73 10.80 -40.04
C GLY A 222 55.42 11.58 -40.23
N ASN A 223 55.50 12.91 -40.06
CA ASN A 223 54.82 13.98 -40.82
C ASN A 223 53.41 13.64 -41.41
N ASN A 224 52.30 14.34 -41.08
CA ASN A 224 51.92 15.69 -41.56
C ASN A 224 50.63 16.17 -40.84
N SER A 225 50.55 17.48 -40.59
CA SER A 225 49.38 18.37 -40.69
C SER A 225 47.95 17.97 -40.26
N SER A 226 47.39 18.91 -39.47
CA SER A 226 46.00 19.40 -39.48
C SER A 226 44.98 18.72 -38.57
N SER A 227 44.77 19.36 -37.42
CA SER A 227 43.51 19.37 -36.68
C SER A 227 42.35 19.73 -37.59
N THR A 228 41.33 18.89 -37.66
CA THR A 228 39.97 19.32 -38.02
C THR A 228 38.94 18.40 -37.39
N VAL A 229 38.15 18.98 -36.50
CA VAL A 229 36.92 18.42 -35.91
C VAL A 229 35.92 18.16 -37.04
N VAL A 230 35.41 16.93 -37.16
CA VAL A 230 34.36 16.59 -38.14
C VAL A 230 33.04 16.42 -37.40
N LEU A 231 32.24 17.48 -37.45
CA LEU A 231 30.81 17.48 -37.14
C LEU A 231 30.07 16.94 -38.38
N SER A 232 29.51 15.72 -38.32
CA SER A 232 28.73 15.17 -39.44
C SER A 232 27.26 15.58 -39.32
N LEU A 233 26.88 16.58 -40.11
CA LEU A 233 25.50 16.93 -40.45
C LEU A 233 25.13 16.17 -41.74
N MET A 234 24.18 15.22 -41.67
CA MET A 234 23.61 14.58 -42.85
C MET A 234 22.23 15.16 -43.18
N LEU A 235 22.21 15.89 -44.30
CA LEU A 235 21.11 16.34 -45.15
C LEU A 235 21.65 15.98 -46.55
N ILE A 236 20.96 15.40 -47.53
CA ILE A 236 19.70 15.72 -48.22
C ILE A 236 19.49 14.52 -49.21
N LEU A 237 18.28 14.11 -49.63
CA LEU A 237 17.65 14.29 -50.97
C LEU A 237 16.76 13.04 -51.22
N SER A 238 15.64 13.01 -51.93
CA SER A 238 14.76 13.99 -52.58
C SER A 238 13.60 13.23 -53.25
N GLY A 239 12.43 13.86 -53.34
CA GLY A 239 11.39 13.58 -54.36
C GLY A 239 10.40 12.45 -54.03
N VAL A 240 9.12 12.43 -54.42
CA VAL A 240 8.36 13.14 -55.48
C VAL A 240 6.86 12.97 -55.17
N PHE A 241 6.10 14.07 -55.28
CA PHE A 241 4.69 14.22 -55.71
C PHE A 241 3.54 13.27 -55.25
N LEU A 242 2.63 13.86 -54.47
CA LEU A 242 1.21 14.13 -54.80
C LEU A 242 0.36 13.02 -55.49
N VAL A 243 -0.53 12.35 -54.74
CA VAL A 243 -1.87 11.99 -55.23
C VAL A 243 -2.90 12.07 -54.11
N SER A 244 -3.78 13.05 -54.23
CA SER A 244 -5.09 13.12 -53.58
C SER A 244 -6.06 12.13 -54.24
N ARG A 245 -6.87 11.42 -53.45
CA ARG A 245 -8.24 11.02 -53.84
C ARG A 245 -9.06 10.51 -52.65
N LEU A 246 -9.99 11.36 -52.22
CA LEU A 246 -11.27 10.95 -51.64
C LEU A 246 -11.91 9.86 -52.52
N ARG A 247 -12.49 8.84 -51.89
CA ARG A 247 -13.68 8.15 -52.42
C ARG A 247 -14.74 8.07 -51.32
N ARG A 248 -15.81 8.86 -51.49
CA ARG A 248 -17.16 8.49 -51.07
C ARG A 248 -17.69 7.40 -52.02
N ARG A 249 -18.36 6.38 -51.50
CA ARG A 249 -19.82 6.15 -51.68
C ARG A 249 -20.21 4.73 -51.25
N LEU A 250 -21.19 4.70 -50.33
CA LEU A 250 -22.43 3.90 -50.33
C LEU A 250 -22.32 2.38 -50.41
N SER A 251 -22.70 1.72 -49.33
CA SER A 251 -23.96 0.96 -49.28
C SER A 251 -24.67 1.23 -47.95
#